data_AF-A0A542Q6U4-F1
#
_entry.id   AF-A0A542Q6U4-F1
#
_cell.length_a   1.000
_cell.length_b   1.000
_cell.length_c   1.000
_cell.angle_alpha   90.00
_cell.angle_beta   90.00
_cell.angle_gamma   90.00
#
_symmetry.space_group_name_H-M   'P 1'
#
loop_
_entity.id
_entity.type
_entity.pdbx_description
1 polymer ?
#
loop_
_entity_poly.entity_id
_entity_poly.type
_entity_poly.pdbx_seq_one_letter_code
_entity_poly.pdbx_strand_id
1 'polypeptide(L)' 'MALSNIERKVLRIIGNYYAMKPKPPSIDVICVKTGRSREEVMAVLEVLSGEEYIDWQKAEPDKMEVFETWVRKGR' A
#
# COMPACT_ATOMS: atom_id res chain seq x y z
N MET A 1 4.30 -5.29 13.63
CA MET A 1 4.00 -6.75 13.77
C MET A 1 4.45 -7.51 12.51
N ALA A 2 4.11 -8.78 12.30
CA ALA A 2 4.32 -9.45 11.02
C ALA A 2 3.11 -9.21 10.10
N LEU A 3 3.34 -8.69 8.90
CA LEU A 3 2.26 -8.38 7.95
C LEU A 3 1.50 -9.65 7.53
N SER A 4 0.17 -9.54 7.41
CA SER A 4 -0.70 -10.58 6.88
C SER A 4 -0.42 -10.86 5.39
N ASN A 5 -0.96 -11.96 4.86
CA ASN A 5 -0.78 -12.30 3.44
C ASN A 5 -1.39 -11.25 2.50
N ILE A 6 -2.51 -10.61 2.91
CA ILE A 6 -3.14 -9.57 2.11
C ILE A 6 -2.35 -8.26 2.16
N GLU A 7 -1.87 -7.85 3.33
CA GLU A 7 -1.00 -6.67 3.49
C GLU A 7 0.26 -6.80 2.64
N ARG A 8 0.98 -7.93 2.75
CA ARG A 8 2.18 -8.20 1.92
C ARG A 8 1.86 -8.16 0.42
N LYS A 9 0.69 -8.68 0.02
CA LYS A 9 0.27 -8.66 -1.38
C LYS A 9 0.01 -7.23 -1.88
N VAL A 10 -0.74 -6.42 -1.12
CA VAL A 10 -1.03 -5.00 -1.45
C VAL A 10 0.27 -4.22 -1.53
N LEU A 11 1.12 -4.36 -0.53
CA LEU A 11 2.41 -3.69 -0.46
C LEU A 11 3.31 -4.04 -1.67
N ARG A 12 3.34 -5.32 -2.06
CA ARG A 12 4.06 -5.75 -3.27
C ARG A 12 3.47 -5.15 -4.56
N ILE A 13 2.14 -5.03 -4.67
CA ILE A 13 1.50 -4.40 -5.83
C ILE A 13 1.97 -2.95 -5.94
N ILE A 14 1.95 -2.21 -4.83
CA ILE A 14 2.38 -0.81 -4.78
C ILE A 14 3.87 -0.70 -5.16
N GLY A 15 4.75 -1.46 -4.50
CA GLY A 15 6.19 -1.44 -4.80
C GLY A 15 6.51 -1.78 -6.25
N ASN A 16 5.83 -2.77 -6.84
CA ASN A 16 6.00 -3.10 -8.26
C ASN A 16 5.57 -1.96 -9.19
N TYR A 17 4.55 -1.18 -8.81
CA TYR A 17 4.15 -0.01 -9.60
C TYR A 17 5.21 1.07 -9.57
N TYR A 18 5.77 1.40 -8.39
CA TYR A 18 6.86 2.38 -8.29
C TYR A 18 8.13 1.96 -9.03
N ALA A 19 8.44 0.66 -9.03
CA ALA A 19 9.57 0.13 -9.80
C ALA A 19 9.40 0.29 -11.32
N MET A 20 8.16 0.31 -11.81
CA MET A 20 7.85 0.37 -13.25
C MET A 20 7.36 1.74 -13.72
N LYS A 21 6.79 2.56 -12.83
CA LYS A 21 6.08 3.79 -13.14
C LYS A 21 6.31 4.81 -12.03
N PRO A 22 6.40 6.11 -12.34
CA PRO A 22 6.58 7.16 -11.34
C PRO A 22 5.31 7.48 -10.53
N LYS A 23 4.23 6.70 -10.67
CA LYS A 23 2.93 6.96 -10.04
C LYS A 23 2.42 5.72 -9.31
N PRO A 24 1.76 5.88 -8.16
CA PRO A 24 1.14 4.78 -7.44
C PRO A 24 0.02 4.13 -8.27
N PRO A 25 -0.34 2.87 -7.95
CA PRO A 25 -1.58 2.29 -8.46
C PRO A 25 -2.79 3.01 -7.85
N SER A 26 -3.87 3.18 -8.62
CA SER A 26 -5.15 3.61 -8.05
C SER A 26 -5.75 2.53 -7.17
N ILE A 27 -6.71 2.90 -6.31
CA ILE A 27 -7.41 1.93 -5.46
C ILE A 27 -8.07 0.83 -6.30
N ASP A 28 -8.69 1.19 -7.43
CA ASP A 28 -9.39 0.23 -8.30
C ASP A 28 -8.44 -0.82 -8.87
N VAL A 29 -7.20 -0.43 -9.21
CA VAL A 29 -6.16 -1.37 -9.65
C VAL A 29 -5.82 -2.36 -8.54
N ILE A 30 -5.71 -1.88 -7.31
CA ILE A 30 -5.43 -2.74 -6.14
C ILE A 30 -6.61 -3.68 -5.90
N CYS A 31 -7.86 -3.20 -5.97
CA CYS A 31 -9.07 -4.02 -5.85
C CYS A 31 -9.08 -5.17 -6.88
N VAL A 32 -8.84 -4.85 -8.16
CA VAL A 32 -8.78 -5.86 -9.24
C VAL A 32 -7.68 -6.90 -8.99
N LYS A 33 -6.48 -6.47 -8.57
CA LYS A 33 -5.35 -7.39 -8.34
C LYS A 33 -5.48 -8.21 -7.06
N THR A 34 -6.27 -7.75 -6.10
CA THR A 34 -6.47 -8.44 -4.83
C THR A 34 -7.75 -9.27 -4.80
N GLY A 35 -8.75 -8.93 -5.62
CA GLY A 35 -10.10 -9.51 -5.54
C GLY A 35 -10.79 -9.10 -4.24
N ARG A 36 -10.59 -7.84 -3.81
CA ARG A 36 -11.13 -7.29 -2.56
C ARG A 36 -11.97 -6.05 -2.85
N SER A 37 -12.90 -5.75 -1.95
CA SER A 37 -13.69 -4.52 -2.02
C SER A 37 -12.82 -3.29 -1.78
N ARG A 38 -13.35 -2.13 -2.17
CA ARG A 38 -12.68 -0.85 -1.95
C ARG A 38 -12.43 -0.61 -0.45
N GLU A 39 -13.41 -0.93 0.38
CA GLU A 39 -13.35 -0.78 1.84
C GLU A 39 -12.27 -1.68 2.44
N GLU A 40 -12.20 -2.95 2.01
CA GLU A 40 -11.16 -3.88 2.45
C GLU A 40 -9.76 -3.40 2.05
N VAL A 41 -9.60 -2.89 0.82
CA VAL A 41 -8.32 -2.33 0.36
C VAL A 41 -7.94 -1.11 1.19
N MET A 42 -8.87 -0.19 1.43
CA MET A 42 -8.61 1.02 2.22
C MET A 42 -8.23 0.67 3.67
N ALA A 43 -8.85 -0.33 4.29
CA ALA A 43 -8.46 -0.81 5.61
C ALA A 43 -7.02 -1.36 5.63
N VAL A 44 -6.62 -2.07 4.58
CA VAL A 44 -5.22 -2.54 4.44
C VAL A 44 -4.26 -1.36 4.27
N LEU A 45 -4.64 -0.33 3.51
CA LEU A 45 -3.82 0.89 3.35
C LEU A 45 -3.69 1.67 4.65
N GLU A 46 -4.75 1.76 5.46
CA GLU A 46 -4.69 2.35 6.81
C GLU A 46 -3.68 1.60 7.70
N VAL A 47 -3.67 0.25 7.66
CA VAL A 47 -2.69 -0.56 8.39
C VAL A 47 -1.25 -0.32 7.89
N LEU A 48 -1.05 -0.34 6.57
CA LEU A 48 0.28 -0.13 5.98
C LEU A 48 0.81 1.29 6.24
N SER A 49 -0.07 2.29 6.28
CA SER A 49 0.25 3.67 6.64
C SER A 49 0.61 3.78 8.12
N GLY A 50 -0.18 3.17 9.01
CA GLY A 50 0.07 3.15 10.46
C GLY A 50 1.35 2.38 10.87
N GLU A 51 1.78 1.41 10.08
CA GLU A 51 3.06 0.69 10.26
C GLU A 51 4.22 1.33 9.47
N GLU A 52 4.02 2.55 8.93
CA GLU A 52 5.04 3.37 8.25
C GLU A 52 5.67 2.67 7.02
N TYR A 53 4.89 1.89 6.27
CA TYR A 53 5.33 1.33 4.98
C TYR A 53 5.01 2.24 3.78
N ILE A 54 3.95 3.04 3.90
CA ILE A 54 3.50 4.00 2.89
C ILE A 54 3.05 5.28 3.58
N ASP A 55 3.13 6.40 2.86
CA ASP A 55 2.38 7.60 3.20
C ASP A 55 1.08 7.58 2.38
N TRP A 56 -0.05 7.48 3.07
CA TRP A 56 -1.37 7.40 2.46
C TRP A 56 -2.43 7.97 3.38
N GLN A 57 -3.37 8.72 2.79
CA GLN A 57 -4.49 9.32 3.49
C GLN A 57 -5.82 9.02 2.81
N LYS A 58 -6.84 8.73 3.63
CA LYS A 58 -8.18 8.39 3.17
C LYS A 58 -8.86 9.48 2.35
N ALA A 59 -8.54 10.75 2.61
CA ALA A 59 -9.09 11.90 1.91
C ALA A 59 -8.64 11.97 0.44
N GLU A 60 -7.45 11.43 0.13
CA GLU A 60 -6.87 11.43 -1.21
C GLU A 60 -6.38 10.02 -1.55
N PRO A 61 -7.29 9.05 -1.72
CA PRO A 61 -6.93 7.63 -1.70
C PRO A 61 -6.08 7.18 -2.91
N ASP A 62 -6.08 7.95 -3.99
CA ASP A 62 -5.24 7.70 -5.17
C ASP A 62 -3.87 8.42 -5.10
N LYS A 63 -3.62 9.20 -4.04
CA LYS A 63 -2.30 9.71 -3.70
C LYS A 63 -1.67 8.80 -2.66
N MET A 64 -0.44 8.43 -2.91
CA MET A 64 0.34 7.55 -2.06
C MET A 64 1.81 7.85 -2.33
N GLU A 65 2.65 7.63 -1.33
CA GLU A 65 4.10 7.53 -1.49
C GLU A 65 4.58 6.26 -0.77
N VAL A 66 5.60 5.60 -1.32
CA VAL A 66 6.26 4.48 -0.65
C VAL A 66 7.54 5.01 -0.05
N PHE A 67 7.79 4.71 1.23
CA PHE A 67 9.09 5.02 1.81
C PHE A 67 10.16 4.18 1.09
N GLU A 68 11.03 4.84 0.30
CA GLU A 68 11.94 4.24 -0.70
C GLU A 68 12.90 3.18 -0.14
N THR A 69 13.02 3.08 1.18
CA THR A 69 13.85 2.08 1.84
C THR A 69 12.98 1.30 2.80
N TRP A 70 12.83 0.00 2.55
CA TRP A 70 12.32 -1.00 3.48
C TRP A 70 13.21 -1.16 4.74
N VAL A 71 13.88 -0.09 5.16
CA VAL A 71 14.59 0.01 6.42
C VAL A 71 13.54 0.40 7.43
N ARG A 72 13.07 -0.59 8.19
CA ARG A 72 12.54 -0.31 9.52
C ARG A 72 13.55 0.63 10.18
N LYS A 73 13.13 1.81 10.65
CA LYS A 73 13.88 2.46 11.73
C LYS A 73 13.91 1.43 12.86
N GLY A 74 15.01 0.69 12.90
CA GLY A 74 15.35 -0.15 14.03
C GLY A 74 15.29 0.75 15.25
N ARG A 75 14.64 0.25 16.30
CA ARG A 75 14.94 0.71 17.65
C ARG A 75 16.44 0.66 17.90
#